data_AF-A0A7K2PEQ8-F1
#
_entry.id   AF-A0A7K2PEQ8-F1
#
_cell.length_a   1.000
_cell.length_b   1.000
_cell.length_c   1.000
_cell.angle_alpha   90.00
_cell.angle_beta   90.00
_cell.angle_gamma   90.00
#
_symmetry.space_group_name_H-M   'P 1'
#
loop_
_entity.id
_entity.type
_entity.pdbx_description
1 polymer ?
#
loop_
_entity_poly.entity_id
_entity_poly.type
_entity_poly.pdbx_seq_one_letter_code
_entity_poly.pdbx_strand_id
1 'polypeptide(L)'
;MRLEGWHGWVGTFTGVVLLTVGTLPLAALAAWALAGRRRRTGARAAGAWRTSIAEVGIVYGTVPPVWLILLPGDEDGAVVNLVPLRDLLTMDAGQIVGNLLVFAALGFLGPLRFAELASVRRVLALGAGCSVLVETAQYALRLDRVSSVDDVLLNTVGAGLAALASRRWWRADRGPLRAGGTGRKRGEVHGRSA
;
A
#
# COMPACT_ATOMS: atom_id res chain seq x y z
N MET A 1 -3.92 -23.23 20.73
CA MET A 1 -2.75 -22.38 21.03
C MET A 1 -3.14 -21.40 22.14
N ARG A 2 -2.38 -21.32 23.23
CA ARG A 2 -2.57 -20.27 24.26
C ARG A 2 -1.64 -19.11 23.96
N LEU A 3 -2.16 -17.88 24.03
CA LEU A 3 -1.38 -16.66 23.91
C LEU A 3 -0.79 -16.35 25.29
N GLU A 4 0.36 -16.95 25.61
CA GLU A 4 1.02 -16.75 26.91
C GLU A 4 2.13 -15.69 26.78
N GLY A 5 2.05 -14.64 27.61
CA GLY A 5 3.02 -13.55 27.63
C GLY A 5 3.02 -12.65 26.37
N TRP A 6 3.91 -11.66 26.35
CA TRP A 6 4.04 -10.70 25.25
C TRP A 6 4.38 -11.38 23.91
N HIS A 7 5.28 -12.36 23.94
CA HIS A 7 5.72 -13.11 22.75
C HIS A 7 4.56 -13.82 22.04
N GLY A 8 3.55 -14.33 22.77
CA GLY A 8 2.37 -14.94 22.16
C GLY A 8 1.59 -13.95 21.27
N TRP A 9 1.54 -12.67 21.66
CA TRP A 9 0.80 -11.65 20.94
C TRP A 9 1.57 -11.07 19.75
N VAL A 10 2.87 -10.82 19.91
CA VAL A 10 3.69 -10.13 18.89
C VAL A 10 4.55 -11.05 18.02
N GLY A 11 4.78 -12.28 18.47
CA GLY A 11 5.69 -13.23 17.84
C GLY A 11 5.00 -14.42 17.19
N THR A 12 3.66 -14.47 17.15
CA THR A 12 2.92 -15.58 16.55
C THR A 12 1.93 -15.10 15.52
N PHE A 13 1.67 -15.93 14.51
CA PHE A 13 0.68 -15.67 13.48
C PHE A 13 -0.68 -15.31 14.09
N THR A 14 -1.17 -16.12 15.03
CA THR A 14 -2.46 -15.92 15.70
C THR A 14 -2.50 -14.60 16.47
N GLY A 15 -1.45 -14.30 17.24
CA GLY A 15 -1.37 -13.07 18.02
C GLY A 15 -1.41 -11.82 17.13
N VAL A 16 -0.62 -11.81 16.07
CA VAL A 16 -0.55 -10.71 15.11
C VAL A 16 -1.89 -10.53 14.38
N VAL A 17 -2.54 -11.62 13.97
CA VAL A 17 -3.88 -11.56 13.35
C VAL A 17 -4.90 -10.96 14.31
N LEU A 18 -4.92 -11.39 15.58
CA LEU A 18 -5.83 -10.85 16.58
C LEU A 18 -5.56 -9.38 16.87
N LEU A 19 -4.30 -8.97 16.99
CA LEU A 19 -3.92 -7.56 17.15
C LEU A 19 -4.33 -6.72 15.94
N THR A 20 -4.14 -7.25 14.74
CA THR A 20 -4.58 -6.59 13.50
C THR A 20 -6.09 -6.35 13.60
N VAL A 21 -6.90 -7.40 13.72
CA VAL A 21 -8.36 -7.28 13.82
C VAL A 21 -8.79 -6.35 14.95
N GLY A 22 -8.17 -6.48 16.13
CA GLY A 22 -8.47 -5.65 17.31
C GLY A 22 -8.12 -4.17 17.15
N THR A 23 -7.15 -3.83 16.29
CA THR A 23 -6.74 -2.44 16.02
C THR A 23 -7.49 -1.80 14.85
N LEU A 24 -8.37 -2.54 14.14
CA LEU A 24 -9.22 -1.99 13.08
C LEU A 24 -10.01 -0.74 13.51
N PRO A 25 -10.64 -0.69 14.71
CA PRO A 25 -11.34 0.51 15.16
C PRO A 25 -10.40 1.71 15.33
N LEU A 26 -9.16 1.48 15.78
CA LEU A 26 -8.15 2.54 15.92
C LEU A 26 -7.73 3.07 14.55
N ALA A 27 -7.57 2.21 13.55
CA ALA A 27 -7.31 2.63 12.17
C ALA A 27 -8.47 3.49 11.63
N ALA A 28 -9.72 3.08 11.85
CA ALA A 28 -10.89 3.86 11.45
C ALA A 28 -10.93 5.24 12.15
N LEU A 29 -10.65 5.28 13.46
CA LEU A 29 -10.55 6.53 14.23
C LEU A 29 -9.41 7.43 13.74
N ALA A 30 -8.26 6.85 13.39
CA ALA A 30 -7.14 7.61 12.83
C ALA A 30 -7.51 8.23 11.47
N ALA A 31 -8.18 7.47 10.59
CA ALA A 31 -8.65 8.00 9.31
C ALA A 31 -9.67 9.14 9.51
N TRP A 32 -10.61 8.98 10.45
CA TRP A 32 -11.57 10.02 10.82
C TRP A 32 -10.89 11.27 11.38
N ALA A 33 -9.95 11.12 12.32
CA ALA A 33 -9.23 12.22 12.94
C ALA A 33 -8.37 12.99 11.91
N LEU A 34 -7.68 12.27 11.03
CA LEU A 34 -6.91 12.85 9.92
C LEU A 34 -7.82 13.62 8.94
N ALA A 35 -8.97 13.04 8.58
CA ALA A 35 -9.94 13.70 7.72
C ALA A 35 -10.51 14.97 8.39
N GLY A 36 -10.83 14.90 9.68
CA GLY A 36 -11.27 16.04 10.49
C GLY A 36 -10.22 17.15 10.53
N ARG A 37 -8.96 16.80 10.78
CA ARG A 37 -7.84 17.76 10.78
C ARG A 37 -7.69 18.46 9.42
N ARG A 38 -7.71 17.71 8.33
CA ARG A 38 -7.61 18.25 6.95
C ARG A 38 -8.76 19.18 6.59
N ARG A 39 -9.98 18.86 7.05
CA ARG A 39 -11.15 19.72 6.86
C ARG A 39 -11.00 21.03 7.61
N ARG A 40 -10.48 21.00 8.85
CA ARG A 40 -10.20 22.21 9.64
C ARG A 40 -9.14 23.10 8.97
N THR A 41 -8.20 22.53 8.23
CA THR A 41 -7.19 23.28 7.45
C THR A 41 -7.67 23.66 6.04
N GLY A 42 -8.97 23.58 5.75
CA GLY A 42 -9.57 24.07 4.51
C GLY A 42 -9.68 23.07 3.36
N ALA A 43 -9.35 21.79 3.55
CA ALA A 43 -9.53 20.79 2.50
C ALA A 43 -11.00 20.46 2.25
N ARG A 44 -11.37 20.22 0.99
CA ARG A 44 -12.71 19.72 0.62
C ARG A 44 -12.97 18.38 1.31
N ALA A 45 -14.18 18.20 1.86
CA ALA A 45 -14.53 17.02 2.66
C ALA A 45 -14.24 15.70 1.94
N ALA A 46 -14.63 15.56 0.68
CA ALA A 46 -14.39 14.35 -0.11
C ALA A 46 -12.88 14.06 -0.31
N GLY A 47 -12.08 15.09 -0.64
CA GLY A 47 -10.63 14.94 -0.81
C GLY A 47 -9.91 14.62 0.50
N ALA A 48 -10.32 15.24 1.60
CA ALA A 48 -9.80 14.96 2.94
C ALA A 48 -10.02 13.50 3.33
N TRP A 49 -11.23 12.97 3.15
CA TRP A 49 -11.56 11.58 3.43
C TRP A 49 -10.80 10.59 2.54
N ARG A 50 -10.81 10.82 1.22
CA ARG A 50 -10.09 9.95 0.27
C ARG A 50 -8.60 9.84 0.62
N THR A 51 -7.96 10.97 0.92
CA THR A 51 -6.53 11.01 1.29
C THR A 51 -6.28 10.28 2.60
N SER A 52 -7.09 10.54 3.65
CA SER A 52 -6.92 9.89 4.95
C SER A 52 -7.15 8.39 4.90
N ILE A 53 -8.20 7.93 4.20
CA ILE A 53 -8.50 6.50 4.04
C ILE A 53 -7.37 5.83 3.25
N ALA A 54 -6.86 6.44 2.18
CA ALA A 54 -5.78 5.86 1.41
C ALA A 54 -4.50 5.73 2.23
N GLU A 55 -4.08 6.77 2.96
CA GLU A 55 -2.87 6.71 3.79
C GLU A 55 -2.99 5.67 4.91
N VAL A 56 -4.07 5.72 5.68
CA VAL A 56 -4.27 4.77 6.79
C VAL A 56 -4.45 3.35 6.25
N GLY A 57 -5.20 3.18 5.15
CA GLY A 57 -5.40 1.88 4.53
C GLY A 57 -4.12 1.29 3.93
N ILE A 58 -3.21 2.11 3.40
CA ILE A 58 -1.88 1.62 2.96
C ILE A 58 -1.12 1.07 4.16
N VAL A 59 -1.03 1.84 5.26
CA VAL A 59 -0.29 1.43 6.46
C VAL A 59 -0.92 0.18 7.07
N TYR A 60 -2.20 0.26 7.40
CA TYR A 60 -2.93 -0.80 8.09
C TYR A 60 -3.09 -2.06 7.23
N GLY A 61 -3.21 -1.92 5.90
CA GLY A 61 -3.33 -3.06 4.99
C GLY A 61 -2.00 -3.70 4.58
N THR A 62 -0.85 -3.07 4.86
CA THR A 62 0.47 -3.56 4.44
C THR A 62 1.36 -3.96 5.62
N VAL A 63 1.36 -3.16 6.70
CA VAL A 63 2.23 -3.42 7.86
C VAL A 63 1.95 -4.78 8.52
N PRO A 64 0.69 -5.16 8.81
CA PRO A 64 0.45 -6.45 9.44
C PRO A 64 0.81 -7.67 8.58
N PRO A 65 0.47 -7.73 7.27
CA PRO A 65 0.97 -8.80 6.40
C PRO A 65 2.50 -8.87 6.33
N VAL A 66 3.18 -7.73 6.22
CA VAL A 66 4.66 -7.69 6.25
C VAL A 66 5.19 -8.18 7.60
N TRP A 67 4.54 -7.85 8.70
CA TRP A 67 4.91 -8.37 10.01
C TRP A 67 4.75 -9.89 10.08
N LEU A 68 3.64 -10.43 9.56
CA LEU A 68 3.39 -11.87 9.54
C LEU A 68 4.46 -12.65 8.78
N ILE A 69 4.91 -12.15 7.62
CA ILE A 69 5.97 -12.83 6.84
C ILE A 69 7.37 -12.62 7.44
N LEU A 70 7.55 -11.60 8.28
CA LEU A 70 8.78 -11.37 9.07
C LEU A 70 8.75 -12.08 10.43
N LEU A 71 7.71 -12.85 10.75
CA LEU A 71 7.79 -13.76 11.89
C LEU A 71 8.76 -14.91 11.55
N PRO A 72 9.57 -15.37 12.52
CA PRO A 72 10.42 -16.54 12.35
C PRO A 72 9.62 -17.74 11.83
N GLY A 73 10.19 -18.47 10.87
CA GLY A 73 9.66 -19.73 10.40
C GLY A 73 10.13 -20.91 11.26
N ASP A 74 9.80 -22.10 10.79
CA ASP A 74 10.12 -23.37 11.44
C ASP A 74 11.23 -24.14 10.68
N GLU A 75 11.96 -23.49 9.77
CA GLU A 75 13.03 -24.13 8.99
C GLU A 75 14.33 -24.26 9.82
N ASP A 76 15.14 -25.28 9.57
CA ASP A 76 16.43 -25.47 10.23
C ASP A 76 17.52 -24.55 9.63
N GLY A 77 17.27 -23.23 9.65
CA GLY A 77 18.16 -22.18 9.15
C GLY A 77 17.62 -21.40 7.93
N ALA A 78 18.33 -20.33 7.57
CA ALA A 78 17.98 -19.52 6.40
C ALA A 78 18.31 -20.25 5.08
N VAL A 79 17.29 -20.83 4.45
CA VAL A 79 17.37 -21.46 3.13
C VAL A 79 17.05 -20.43 2.05
N VAL A 80 17.73 -20.48 0.90
CA VAL A 80 17.44 -19.59 -0.24
C VAL A 80 17.07 -20.42 -1.46
N ASN A 81 15.93 -20.14 -2.07
CA ASN A 81 15.53 -20.70 -3.35
C ASN A 81 15.46 -19.63 -4.44
N LEU A 82 16.43 -19.71 -5.36
CA LEU A 82 16.55 -18.80 -6.50
C LEU A 82 15.93 -19.35 -7.79
N VAL A 83 15.45 -20.60 -7.78
CA VAL A 83 14.84 -21.23 -8.96
C VAL A 83 13.36 -20.82 -8.99
N PRO A 84 12.95 -19.97 -9.94
CA PRO A 84 11.56 -19.54 -10.03
C PRO A 84 10.65 -20.74 -10.33
N LEU A 85 9.43 -20.67 -9.82
CA LEU A 85 8.31 -21.62 -9.94
C LEU A 85 8.53 -22.96 -9.23
N ARG A 86 9.64 -23.14 -8.53
CA ARG A 86 9.94 -24.41 -7.87
C ARG A 86 9.13 -24.57 -6.58
N ASP A 87 9.07 -23.53 -5.75
CA ASP A 87 8.32 -23.57 -4.50
C ASP A 87 6.83 -23.45 -4.78
N LEU A 88 6.47 -22.68 -5.81
CA LEU A 88 5.07 -22.48 -6.22
C LEU A 88 4.34 -23.80 -6.50
N LEU A 89 5.01 -24.83 -7.00
CA LEU A 89 4.41 -26.14 -7.29
C LEU A 89 4.08 -26.95 -6.04
N THR A 90 4.72 -26.63 -4.91
CA THR A 90 4.52 -27.30 -3.63
C THR A 90 3.78 -26.42 -2.61
N MET A 91 3.58 -25.14 -2.92
CA MET A 91 2.85 -24.20 -2.06
C MET A 91 1.38 -24.60 -1.92
N ASP A 92 0.87 -24.47 -0.71
CA ASP A 92 -0.56 -24.56 -0.48
C ASP A 92 -1.29 -23.26 -0.92
N ALA A 93 -2.61 -23.36 -1.07
CA ALA A 93 -3.41 -22.21 -1.49
C ALA A 93 -3.36 -21.03 -0.51
N GLY A 94 -3.15 -21.29 0.78
CA GLY A 94 -3.03 -20.27 1.81
C GLY A 94 -1.76 -19.44 1.66
N GLN A 95 -0.63 -20.08 1.35
CA GLN A 95 0.65 -19.41 1.07
C GLN A 95 0.55 -18.55 -0.19
N ILE A 96 -0.04 -19.09 -1.27
CA ILE A 96 -0.24 -18.35 -2.52
C ILE A 96 -1.10 -17.10 -2.28
N VAL A 97 -2.25 -17.27 -1.62
CA VAL A 97 -3.15 -16.16 -1.29
C VAL A 97 -2.49 -15.18 -0.33
N GLY A 98 -1.79 -15.67 0.69
CA GLY A 98 -1.08 -14.85 1.67
C GLY A 98 -0.09 -13.90 1.01
N ASN A 99 0.79 -14.42 0.16
CA ASN A 99 1.76 -13.62 -0.59
C ASN A 99 1.07 -12.63 -1.55
N LEU A 100 0.06 -13.06 -2.32
CA LEU A 100 -0.70 -12.14 -3.18
C LEU A 100 -1.31 -10.96 -2.40
N LEU A 101 -1.60 -11.11 -1.11
CA LEU A 101 -2.20 -10.09 -0.28
C LEU A 101 -1.20 -9.14 0.39
N VAL A 102 0.07 -9.51 0.54
CA VAL A 102 1.08 -8.74 1.32
C VAL A 102 1.13 -7.27 0.91
N PHE A 103 1.26 -7.01 -0.41
CA PHE A 103 1.31 -5.65 -0.96
C PHE A 103 0.04 -5.26 -1.72
N ALA A 104 -1.05 -6.02 -1.59
CA ALA A 104 -2.31 -5.71 -2.28
C ALA A 104 -2.88 -4.35 -1.85
N ALA A 105 -2.86 -4.03 -0.55
CA ALA A 105 -3.33 -2.74 -0.05
C ALA A 105 -2.49 -1.56 -0.60
N LEU A 106 -1.16 -1.71 -0.59
CA LEU A 106 -0.24 -0.76 -1.21
C LEU A 106 -0.53 -0.58 -2.70
N GLY A 107 -0.73 -1.68 -3.44
CA GLY A 107 -1.03 -1.63 -4.86
C GLY A 107 -2.39 -1.03 -5.19
N PHE A 108 -3.41 -1.30 -4.38
CA PHE A 108 -4.76 -0.75 -4.57
C PHE A 108 -4.80 0.75 -4.25
N LEU A 109 -4.30 1.14 -3.07
CA LEU A 109 -4.47 2.49 -2.51
C LEU A 109 -3.34 3.44 -2.89
N GLY A 110 -2.13 2.94 -3.18
CA GLY A 110 -0.98 3.74 -3.59
C GLY A 110 -1.27 4.67 -4.77
N PRO A 111 -1.80 4.16 -5.89
CA PRO A 111 -2.19 4.98 -7.05
C PRO A 111 -3.29 6.00 -6.76
N LEU A 112 -4.13 5.74 -5.76
CA LEU A 112 -5.20 6.67 -5.33
C LEU A 112 -4.64 7.81 -4.49
N ARG A 113 -3.51 7.58 -3.81
CA ARG A 113 -2.84 8.55 -2.95
C ARG A 113 -1.75 9.35 -3.67
N PHE A 114 -1.00 8.71 -4.56
CA PHE A 114 0.17 9.27 -5.24
C PHE A 114 -0.04 9.17 -6.75
N ALA A 115 -0.19 10.31 -7.42
CA ALA A 115 -0.43 10.36 -8.87
C ALA A 115 0.74 9.75 -9.66
N GLU A 116 1.94 9.81 -9.10
CA GLU A 116 3.16 9.20 -9.60
C GLU A 116 3.04 7.67 -9.66
N LEU A 117 2.27 7.06 -8.76
CA LEU A 117 2.02 5.62 -8.75
C LEU A 117 0.82 5.20 -9.61
N ALA A 118 0.15 6.13 -10.31
CA ALA A 118 -0.96 5.83 -11.23
C ALA A 118 -0.49 5.17 -12.55
N SER A 119 0.31 4.12 -12.43
CA SER A 119 0.84 3.27 -13.49
C SER A 119 1.08 1.87 -12.92
N VAL A 120 0.45 0.86 -13.52
CA VAL A 120 0.60 -0.54 -13.09
C VAL A 120 2.07 -0.95 -13.09
N ARG A 121 2.85 -0.51 -14.09
CA ARG A 121 4.31 -0.79 -14.15
C ARG A 121 5.07 -0.22 -12.96
N ARG A 122 4.70 0.98 -12.51
CA ARG A 122 5.33 1.62 -11.33
C ARG A 122 4.93 0.90 -10.05
N VAL A 123 3.69 0.44 -9.94
CA VAL A 123 3.24 -0.37 -8.81
C VAL A 123 3.93 -1.73 -8.80
N LEU A 124 4.08 -2.40 -9.95
CA LEU A 124 4.84 -3.65 -10.06
C LEU A 124 6.30 -3.45 -9.63
N ALA A 125 6.95 -2.38 -10.09
CA ALA A 125 8.32 -2.06 -9.68
C ALA A 125 8.43 -1.79 -8.17
N LEU A 126 7.46 -1.07 -7.59
CA LEU A 126 7.39 -0.82 -6.15
C LEU A 126 7.17 -2.13 -5.37
N GLY A 127 6.23 -2.97 -5.80
CA GLY A 127 5.94 -4.26 -5.17
C GLY A 127 7.14 -5.20 -5.23
N ALA A 128 7.82 -5.28 -6.37
CA ALA A 128 9.05 -6.06 -6.53
C ALA A 128 10.17 -5.53 -5.62
N GLY A 129 10.40 -4.21 -5.59
CA GLY A 129 11.39 -3.60 -4.72
C GLY A 129 11.10 -3.86 -3.23
N CYS A 130 9.86 -3.65 -2.80
CA CYS A 130 9.43 -3.96 -1.43
C CYS A 130 9.59 -5.45 -1.09
N SER A 131 9.24 -6.35 -2.01
CA SER A 131 9.37 -7.78 -1.76
C SER A 131 10.83 -8.23 -1.67
N VAL A 132 11.71 -7.74 -2.55
CA VAL A 132 13.15 -8.02 -2.47
C VAL A 132 13.72 -7.51 -1.15
N LEU A 133 13.28 -6.35 -0.66
CA LEU A 133 13.70 -5.84 0.66
C LEU A 133 13.25 -6.76 1.80
N VAL A 134 12.02 -7.28 1.75
CA VAL A 134 11.52 -8.24 2.76
C VAL A 134 12.32 -9.53 2.72
N GLU A 135 12.52 -10.12 1.55
CA GLU A 135 13.35 -11.32 1.37
C GLU A 135 14.76 -11.13 1.91
N THR A 136 15.38 -9.99 1.55
CA THR A 136 16.71 -9.63 2.03
C THR A 136 16.73 -9.51 3.55
N ALA A 137 15.68 -8.94 4.15
CA ALA A 137 15.56 -8.84 5.60
C ALA A 137 15.38 -10.23 6.24
N GLN A 138 14.55 -11.12 5.68
CA GLN A 138 14.39 -12.48 6.17
C GLN A 138 15.70 -13.26 6.17
N TYR A 139 16.46 -13.15 5.07
CA TYR A 139 17.79 -13.75 4.96
C TYR A 139 18.80 -13.14 5.95
N ALA A 140 18.91 -11.81 5.98
CA ALA A 140 19.90 -11.10 6.81
C ALA A 140 19.63 -11.25 8.31
N LEU A 141 18.36 -11.30 8.71
CA LEU A 141 17.94 -11.49 10.10
C LEU A 141 17.86 -12.98 10.50
N ARG A 142 18.14 -13.91 9.58
CA ARG A 142 18.09 -15.36 9.80
C ARG A 142 16.78 -15.79 10.43
N LEU A 143 15.67 -15.39 9.82
CA LEU A 143 14.34 -15.69 10.34
C LEU A 143 13.91 -17.14 10.15
N ASP A 144 14.84 -18.07 9.86
CA ASP A 144 14.52 -19.49 9.68
C ASP A 144 13.35 -19.71 8.71
N ARG A 145 13.36 -18.92 7.63
CA ARG A 145 12.43 -18.99 6.51
C ARG A 145 13.20 -19.30 5.23
N VAL A 146 12.49 -19.91 4.29
CA VAL A 146 12.94 -19.99 2.90
C VAL A 146 12.79 -18.61 2.27
N SER A 147 13.90 -18.00 1.86
CA SER A 147 13.86 -16.82 1.02
C SER A 147 13.69 -17.25 -0.43
N SER A 148 12.56 -16.91 -1.04
CA SER A 148 12.15 -17.47 -2.33
C SER A 148 11.85 -16.40 -3.39
N VAL A 149 12.30 -16.66 -4.61
CA VAL A 149 11.91 -15.86 -5.78
C VAL A 149 10.39 -15.96 -6.03
N ASP A 150 9.74 -17.05 -5.65
CA ASP A 150 8.29 -17.23 -5.83
C ASP A 150 7.48 -16.29 -4.93
N ASP A 151 7.93 -16.04 -3.71
CA ASP A 151 7.31 -15.07 -2.80
C ASP A 151 7.42 -13.66 -3.38
N VAL A 152 8.58 -13.29 -3.95
CA VAL A 152 8.77 -12.03 -4.68
C VAL A 152 7.81 -11.89 -5.84
N LEU A 153 7.66 -12.94 -6.65
CA LEU A 153 6.77 -12.94 -7.80
C LEU A 153 5.32 -12.79 -7.36
N LEU A 154 4.86 -13.55 -6.38
CA LEU A 154 3.49 -13.51 -5.87
C LEU A 154 3.16 -12.14 -5.24
N ASN A 155 4.02 -11.63 -4.36
CA ASN A 155 3.86 -10.31 -3.74
C ASN A 155 3.78 -9.18 -4.80
N THR A 156 4.61 -9.27 -5.85
CA THR A 156 4.64 -8.32 -6.97
C THR A 156 3.36 -8.40 -7.80
N VAL A 157 2.95 -9.61 -8.18
CA VAL A 157 1.71 -9.85 -8.96
C VAL A 157 0.50 -9.38 -8.17
N GLY A 158 0.44 -9.67 -6.87
CA GLY A 158 -0.61 -9.22 -5.97
C GLY A 158 -0.78 -7.71 -5.96
N ALA A 159 0.32 -6.97 -5.81
CA ALA A 159 0.32 -5.51 -5.91
C ALA A 159 -0.19 -5.01 -7.27
N GLY A 160 0.25 -5.65 -8.37
CA GLY A 160 -0.17 -5.31 -9.73
C GLY A 160 -1.66 -5.56 -9.99
N LEU A 161 -2.19 -6.70 -9.55
CA LEU A 161 -3.61 -7.06 -9.67
C LEU A 161 -4.47 -6.08 -8.87
N ALA A 162 -4.05 -5.74 -7.65
CA ALA A 162 -4.75 -4.77 -6.83
C ALA A 162 -4.74 -3.35 -7.45
N ALA A 163 -3.64 -2.96 -8.11
CA ALA A 163 -3.56 -1.72 -8.88
C ALA A 163 -4.52 -1.72 -10.09
N LEU A 164 -4.61 -2.84 -10.81
CA LEU A 164 -5.56 -2.99 -11.90
C LEU A 164 -7.00 -2.87 -11.41
N ALA A 165 -7.32 -3.48 -10.26
CA ALA A 165 -8.62 -3.35 -9.63
C ALA A 165 -8.94 -1.90 -9.28
N SER A 166 -7.94 -1.11 -8.84
CA SER A 166 -8.13 0.30 -8.48
C SER A 166 -8.13 1.28 -9.66
N ARG A 167 -7.76 0.82 -10.87
CA ARG A 167 -7.45 1.67 -12.03
C ARG A 167 -8.53 2.66 -12.43
N ARG A 168 -9.81 2.28 -12.30
CA ARG A 168 -10.95 3.16 -12.64
C ARG A 168 -11.05 4.40 -11.76
N TRP A 169 -10.47 4.37 -10.55
CA TRP A 169 -10.55 5.46 -9.58
C TRP A 169 -9.30 6.35 -9.52
N TRP A 170 -8.27 6.07 -10.32
CA TRP A 170 -7.04 6.87 -10.38
C TRP A 170 -7.29 8.30 -10.89
N ARG A 171 -8.41 8.53 -11.59
CA ARG A 171 -8.79 9.84 -12.11
C ARG A 171 -9.77 10.54 -11.18
N ALA A 172 -9.25 11.30 -10.23
CA ALA A 172 -9.97 12.44 -9.64
C ALA A 172 -8.99 13.33 -8.86
N ASP A 173 -8.23 14.15 -9.61
CA ASP A 173 -7.95 15.58 -9.31
C ASP A 173 -6.91 16.15 -10.30
N ARG A 174 -7.25 16.20 -11.59
CA ARG A 174 -6.77 17.30 -12.44
C ARG A 174 -7.85 18.36 -12.40
N GLY A 175 -7.79 19.23 -11.39
CA GLY A 175 -8.50 20.50 -11.48
C GLY A 175 -8.05 21.18 -12.79
N PRO A 176 -8.97 21.74 -13.58
CA PRO A 176 -8.57 22.56 -14.72
C PRO A 176 -7.64 23.64 -14.17
N LEU A 177 -6.45 23.77 -14.74
CA LEU A 177 -5.70 25.02 -14.65
C LEU A 177 -6.66 26.11 -15.11
N ARG A 178 -7.28 26.82 -14.16
CA ARG A 178 -8.11 27.97 -14.47
C ARG A 178 -7.21 28.99 -15.12
N ALA A 179 -7.50 29.25 -16.38
CA ALA A 179 -7.05 30.38 -17.16
C ALA A 179 -6.97 31.65 -16.29
N GLY A 180 -5.80 32.28 -16.28
CA GLY A 180 -5.59 33.62 -15.76
C GLY A 180 -4.84 34.42 -16.81
N GLY A 181 -5.53 35.36 -17.45
CA GLY A 181 -4.88 36.36 -18.31
C GLY A 181 -5.60 36.70 -19.62
N THR A 182 -6.90 36.94 -19.61
CA THR A 182 -7.55 37.75 -20.65
C THR A 182 -7.01 39.19 -20.57
N GLY A 183 -5.90 39.45 -21.26
CA GLY A 183 -5.41 40.79 -21.54
C GLY A 183 -6.28 41.49 -22.59
N ARG A 184 -7.51 41.86 -22.23
CA ARG A 184 -8.28 42.84 -23.02
C ARG A 184 -7.68 44.22 -22.77
N LYS A 185 -6.73 44.64 -23.61
CA LYS A 185 -6.30 46.04 -23.66
C LYS A 185 -7.53 46.89 -24.03
N ARG A 186 -8.03 47.63 -23.04
CA ARG A 186 -8.85 48.84 -23.26
C ARG A 186 -7.89 49.89 -23.80
N GLY A 187 -7.81 50.00 -25.13
CA GLY A 187 -7.25 51.16 -25.81
C GLY A 187 -8.32 52.25 -25.85
N GLU A 188 -8.14 53.21 -24.97
CA GLU A 188 -8.32 54.65 -25.16
C GLU A 188 -9.50 55.18 -25.99
N VAL A 189 -10.31 55.93 -25.23
CA VAL A 189 -11.16 57.04 -25.66
C VAL A 189 -10.35 58.02 -26.52
N HIS A 190 -10.80 58.31 -27.74
CA HIS A 190 -10.71 59.67 -28.25
C HIS A 190 -12.06 60.12 -28.81
N GLY A 191 -12.45 61.30 -28.35
CA GLY A 191 -13.75 61.89 -28.59
C GLY A 191 -13.95 62.36 -30.02
N ARG A 192 -15.21 62.27 -30.40
CA ARG A 192 -15.98 63.06 -31.37
C ARG A 192 -15.45 64.46 -31.74
N SER A 193 -15.60 64.73 -33.05
CA SER A 193 -16.15 65.94 -33.69
C SER A 193 -15.22 67.12 -34.00
N ALA A 194 -14.89 67.27 -35.29
CA ALA A 194 -15.51 68.24 -36.20
C ALA A 194 -15.25 67.81 -37.66
#